data_AF-D8UA58-F1
#
_entry.id   AF-D8UA58-F1
#
_cell.length_a   1.000
_cell.length_b   1.000
_cell.length_c   1.000
_cell.angle_alpha   90.00
_cell.angle_beta   90.00
_cell.angle_gamma   90.00
#
_symmetry.space_group_name_H-M   'P 1'
#
loop_
_entity.id
_entity.type
_entity.pdbx_description
1 polymer ?
#
loop_
_entity_poly.entity_id
_entity_poly.type
_entity_poly.pdbx_seq_one_letter_code
_entity_poly.pdbx_strand_id
1 'polypeptide(L)'
;MSEGAGPEERAARSYRAAAEDELLAALKHETIVRTISYKEDTGGQDPPRNSPPSLAAGAFGKYASAIAAERHLSPVAVMGSVGVPDSRDALPSEEELAQRLAQQAEAAYSAERASGGGLVGRSGIASKLQSAADKFARMVALDKAPTDSGAADPHPDFARQVVAVEADRHQEGTAAADARLQQPPRPQ
;
A
#
# COMPACT_ATOMS: atom_id res chain seq x y z
N MET A 1 -3.10 42.48 6.11
CA MET A 1 -4.21 42.27 5.16
C MET A 1 -3.70 41.27 4.14
N SER A 2 -4.22 40.04 4.11
CA SER A 2 -3.77 39.03 3.15
C SER A 2 -4.35 39.39 1.78
N GLU A 3 -3.49 39.75 0.83
CA GLU A 3 -3.85 39.77 -0.58
C GLU A 3 -4.29 38.36 -0.95
N GLY A 4 -5.60 38.19 -1.19
CA GLY A 4 -6.14 36.91 -1.62
C GLY A 4 -5.59 36.54 -2.98
N ALA A 5 -5.30 35.25 -3.18
CA ALA A 5 -4.80 34.67 -4.42
C ALA A 5 -5.50 35.27 -5.66
N GLY A 6 -4.70 35.73 -6.62
CA GLY A 6 -5.17 36.30 -7.88
C GLY A 6 -6.07 35.32 -8.65
N PRO A 7 -6.89 35.81 -9.59
CA PRO A 7 -7.80 34.96 -10.37
C PRO A 7 -7.08 33.81 -11.10
N GLU A 8 -5.86 34.03 -11.58
CA GLU A 8 -5.05 33.00 -12.25
C GLU A 8 -4.62 31.88 -11.30
N GLU A 9 -4.21 32.22 -10.08
CA GLU A 9 -3.79 31.24 -9.08
C GLU A 9 -4.98 30.40 -8.59
N ARG A 10 -6.17 31.02 -8.47
CA ARG A 10 -7.41 30.29 -8.20
C ARG A 10 -7.75 29.31 -9.32
N ALA A 11 -7.66 29.74 -10.58
CA ALA A 11 -7.90 28.87 -11.72
C ALA A 11 -6.94 27.68 -11.75
N ALA A 12 -5.63 27.92 -11.56
CA ALA A 12 -4.63 26.86 -11.51
C ALA A 12 -4.90 25.82 -10.42
N ARG A 13 -5.31 26.25 -9.22
CA ARG A 13 -5.70 25.35 -8.12
C ARG A 13 -6.95 24.53 -8.47
N SER A 14 -7.94 25.15 -9.11
CA SER A 14 -9.15 24.46 -9.55
C SER A 14 -8.85 23.40 -10.61
N TYR A 15 -8.00 23.70 -11.59
CA TYR A 15 -7.62 22.73 -12.61
C TYR A 15 -6.83 21.56 -12.03
N ARG A 16 -5.91 21.82 -11.09
CA ARG A 16 -5.20 20.76 -10.37
C ARG A 16 -6.17 19.88 -9.61
N ALA A 17 -7.09 20.47 -8.85
CA ALA A 17 -8.07 19.72 -8.08
C ALA A 17 -8.93 18.81 -8.96
N ALA A 18 -9.37 19.31 -10.12
CA ALA A 18 -10.13 18.52 -11.09
C ALA A 18 -9.32 17.34 -11.65
N ALA A 19 -8.03 17.54 -11.99
CA ALA A 19 -7.15 16.48 -12.48
C ALA A 19 -6.86 15.42 -11.40
N GLU A 20 -6.71 15.83 -10.14
CA GLU A 20 -6.57 14.91 -9.00
C GLU A 20 -7.86 14.10 -8.77
N ASP A 21 -9.02 14.73 -8.92
CA ASP A 21 -10.33 14.07 -8.76
C ASP A 21 -10.58 13.08 -9.89
N GLU A 22 -10.20 13.40 -11.13
CA GLU A 22 -10.22 12.48 -12.29
C GLU A 22 -9.35 11.25 -12.01
N LEU A 23 -8.12 11.44 -11.51
CA LEU A 23 -7.22 10.34 -11.20
C LEU A 23 -7.74 9.48 -10.04
N LEU A 24 -8.33 10.10 -9.01
CA LEU A 24 -9.01 9.37 -7.94
C LEU A 24 -10.17 8.53 -8.47
N ALA A 25 -10.97 9.08 -9.38
CA ALA A 25 -12.12 8.40 -9.96
C ALA A 25 -11.69 7.20 -10.80
N ALA A 26 -10.64 7.36 -11.61
CA ALA A 26 -10.07 6.28 -12.40
C ALA A 26 -9.48 5.16 -11.51
N LEU A 27 -8.72 5.50 -10.47
CA LEU A 27 -8.18 4.50 -9.52
C LEU A 27 -9.29 3.77 -8.74
N LYS A 28 -10.37 4.47 -8.41
CA LYS A 28 -11.56 3.88 -7.78
C LYS A 28 -12.26 2.92 -8.73
N HIS A 29 -12.43 3.31 -10.00
CA HIS A 29 -12.98 2.46 -11.05
C HIS A 29 -12.19 1.16 -11.20
N GLU A 30 -10.86 1.27 -11.36
CA GLU A 30 -9.95 0.11 -11.46
C GLU A 30 -10.06 -0.83 -10.26
N THR A 31 -10.15 -0.26 -9.06
CA THR A 31 -10.33 -1.06 -7.83
C THR A 31 -11.63 -1.85 -7.88
N ILE A 32 -12.73 -1.24 -8.33
CA ILE A 32 -14.05 -1.87 -8.40
C ILE A 32 -14.06 -2.97 -9.46
N VAL A 33 -13.66 -2.64 -10.69
CA VAL A 33 -13.65 -3.58 -11.83
C VAL A 33 -12.87 -4.84 -11.49
N ARG A 34 -11.66 -4.67 -10.95
CA ARG A 34 -10.79 -5.80 -10.60
C ARG A 34 -11.30 -6.60 -9.41
N THR A 35 -11.92 -5.95 -8.43
CA THR A 35 -12.51 -6.66 -7.29
C THR A 35 -13.72 -7.48 -7.73
N ILE A 36 -14.55 -6.95 -8.64
CA ILE A 36 -15.70 -7.67 -9.18
C ILE A 36 -15.23 -8.87 -10.00
N SER A 37 -14.35 -8.64 -10.99
CA SER A 37 -13.79 -9.71 -11.82
C SER A 37 -13.15 -10.82 -10.98
N TYR A 38 -12.33 -10.47 -9.98
CA TYR A 38 -11.72 -11.46 -9.10
C TYR A 38 -12.77 -12.28 -8.32
N LYS A 39 -13.82 -11.63 -7.81
CA LYS A 39 -14.87 -12.32 -7.07
C LYS A 39 -15.69 -13.23 -7.96
N GLU A 40 -15.94 -12.84 -9.20
CA GLU A 40 -16.59 -13.69 -10.19
C GLU A 40 -15.76 -14.94 -10.49
N ASP A 41 -14.44 -14.78 -10.67
CA ASP A 41 -13.52 -15.87 -10.98
C ASP A 41 -13.28 -16.85 -9.82
N THR A 42 -13.32 -16.35 -8.58
CA THR A 42 -12.98 -17.14 -7.38
C THR A 42 -14.18 -17.57 -6.55
N GLY A 43 -15.41 -17.34 -7.03
CA GLY A 43 -16.63 -17.70 -6.32
C GLY A 43 -16.88 -16.87 -5.06
N GLY A 44 -16.48 -15.60 -5.07
CA GLY A 44 -16.72 -14.63 -4.00
C GLY A 44 -15.64 -14.57 -2.93
N GLN A 45 -14.48 -15.20 -3.13
CA GLN A 45 -13.37 -15.10 -2.19
C GLN A 45 -12.80 -13.67 -2.15
N ASP A 46 -12.26 -13.30 -0.98
CA ASP A 46 -11.55 -12.03 -0.85
C ASP A 46 -10.19 -12.09 -1.55
N PRO A 47 -9.74 -11.00 -2.19
CA PRO A 47 -8.47 -11.02 -2.88
C PRO A 47 -7.27 -11.14 -1.93
N PRO A 48 -6.28 -12.00 -2.23
CA PRO A 48 -5.09 -12.14 -1.41
C PRO A 48 -4.23 -10.88 -1.50
N ARG A 49 -3.33 -10.72 -0.53
CA ARG A 49 -2.37 -9.61 -0.53
C ARG A 49 -1.52 -9.62 -1.79
N ASN A 50 -1.23 -8.44 -2.31
CA ASN A 50 -0.45 -8.22 -3.54
C ASN A 50 -1.07 -8.79 -4.83
N SER A 51 -2.34 -9.23 -4.81
CA SER A 51 -3.12 -9.47 -6.03
C SER A 51 -3.45 -8.16 -6.75
N PRO A 52 -3.78 -8.20 -8.06
CA PRO A 52 -4.20 -7.01 -8.80
C PRO A 52 -5.28 -6.16 -8.11
N PRO A 53 -6.43 -6.68 -7.65
CA PRO A 53 -7.42 -5.87 -6.91
C PRO A 53 -6.89 -5.30 -5.58
N SER A 54 -6.04 -6.04 -4.85
CA SER A 54 -5.41 -5.51 -3.63
C SER A 54 -4.43 -4.39 -3.91
N LEU A 55 -3.68 -4.47 -5.02
CA LEU A 55 -2.75 -3.42 -5.45
C LEU A 55 -3.51 -2.18 -5.93
N ALA A 56 -4.57 -2.34 -6.71
CA ALA A 56 -5.46 -1.26 -7.14
C ALA A 56 -6.05 -0.50 -5.93
N ALA A 57 -6.68 -1.23 -4.99
CA ALA A 57 -7.21 -0.65 -3.75
C ALA A 57 -6.12 0.04 -2.93
N GLY A 58 -4.94 -0.57 -2.86
CA GLY A 58 -3.79 -0.04 -2.17
C GLY A 58 -3.21 1.23 -2.80
N ALA A 59 -3.30 1.38 -4.13
CA ALA A 59 -2.88 2.58 -4.86
C ALA A 59 -3.90 3.70 -4.66
N PHE A 60 -5.20 3.41 -4.85
CA PHE A 60 -6.30 4.33 -4.58
C PHE A 60 -6.23 4.93 -3.17
N GLY A 61 -6.11 4.08 -2.15
CA GLY A 61 -6.04 4.55 -0.76
C GLY A 61 -4.79 5.40 -0.46
N LYS A 62 -3.65 5.10 -1.09
CA LYS A 62 -2.43 5.91 -0.94
C LYS A 62 -2.55 7.26 -1.62
N TYR A 63 -3.11 7.28 -2.83
CA TYR A 63 -3.37 8.51 -3.56
C TYR A 63 -4.36 9.40 -2.81
N ALA A 64 -5.51 8.85 -2.37
CA ALA A 64 -6.48 9.58 -1.56
C ALA A 64 -5.88 10.12 -0.25
N SER A 65 -4.98 9.38 0.39
CA SER A 65 -4.28 9.85 1.59
C SER A 65 -3.28 10.98 1.30
N ALA A 66 -2.70 11.03 0.11
CA ALA A 66 -1.83 12.12 -0.33
C ALA A 66 -2.66 13.38 -0.58
N ILE A 67 -3.74 13.27 -1.35
CA ILE A 67 -4.67 14.37 -1.63
C ILE A 67 -5.32 14.91 -0.35
N ALA A 68 -5.69 14.03 0.58
CA ALA A 68 -6.21 14.43 1.88
C ALA A 68 -5.21 15.25 2.69
N ALA A 69 -3.92 14.90 2.67
CA ALA A 69 -2.89 15.67 3.35
C ALA A 69 -2.71 17.06 2.72
N GLU A 70 -2.71 17.14 1.39
CA GLU A 70 -2.59 18.41 0.64
C GLU A 70 -3.80 19.33 0.88
N ARG A 71 -5.01 18.76 0.91
CA ARG A 71 -6.28 19.50 1.06
C ARG A 71 -6.71 19.69 2.52
N HIS A 72 -5.94 19.19 3.49
CA HIS A 72 -6.29 19.17 4.92
C HIS A 72 -7.65 18.51 5.22
N LEU A 73 -7.95 17.43 4.50
CA LEU A 73 -9.17 16.62 4.68
C LEU A 73 -8.83 15.27 5.30
N SER A 74 -9.86 14.51 5.70
CA SER A 74 -9.67 13.11 6.04
C SER A 74 -9.60 12.26 4.76
N PRO A 75 -8.77 11.18 4.73
CA PRO A 75 -8.74 10.28 3.57
C PRO A 75 -10.12 9.70 3.23
N VAL A 76 -10.94 9.42 4.25
CA VAL A 76 -12.30 8.91 4.07
C VAL A 76 -13.19 9.93 3.36
N ALA A 77 -13.08 11.22 3.70
CA ALA A 77 -13.82 12.27 3.01
C ALA A 77 -13.44 12.36 1.53
N VAL A 78 -12.14 12.30 1.20
CA VAL A 78 -11.65 12.32 -0.18
C VAL A 78 -12.12 11.10 -0.97
N MET A 79 -12.05 9.90 -0.39
CA MET A 79 -12.53 8.68 -1.06
C MET A 79 -14.06 8.68 -1.28
N GLY A 80 -14.79 9.31 -0.35
CA GLY A 80 -16.25 9.42 -0.38
C GLY A 80 -16.76 10.50 -1.35
N SER A 81 -16.00 11.57 -1.59
CA SER A 81 -16.38 12.65 -2.51
C SER A 81 -16.24 12.29 -3.98
N VAL A 82 -15.49 11.23 -4.28
CA VAL A 82 -15.19 10.81 -5.66
C VAL A 82 -16.27 9.86 -6.14
N GLY A 83 -17.01 10.26 -7.18
CA GLY A 83 -17.95 9.39 -7.88
C GLY A 83 -17.24 8.23 -8.57
N VAL A 84 -17.95 7.12 -8.78
CA VAL A 84 -17.48 6.09 -9.72
C VAL A 84 -17.93 6.55 -11.10
N PRO A 85 -17.01 6.77 -12.05
CA PRO A 85 -17.35 7.11 -13.42
C PRO A 85 -18.24 6.04 -14.02
N ASP A 86 -19.20 6.44 -14.86
CA ASP A 86 -19.97 5.49 -15.65
C ASP A 86 -19.03 4.80 -16.63
N SER A 87 -19.32 3.55 -16.99
CA SER A 87 -18.52 2.78 -17.95
C SER A 87 -18.49 3.36 -19.38
N ARG A 88 -19.24 4.44 -19.60
CA ARG A 88 -19.24 5.24 -20.84
C ARG A 88 -18.33 6.46 -20.78
N ASP A 89 -17.86 6.81 -19.59
CA ASP A 89 -16.93 7.92 -19.42
C ASP A 89 -15.56 7.49 -19.96
N ALA A 90 -14.94 8.35 -20.77
CA ALA A 90 -13.59 8.11 -21.26
C ALA A 90 -12.62 8.22 -20.09
N LEU A 91 -12.21 7.09 -19.54
CA LEU A 91 -11.17 7.02 -18.52
C LEU A 91 -9.79 6.88 -19.16
N PRO A 92 -8.74 7.44 -18.53
CA PRO A 92 -7.37 7.19 -18.95
C PRO A 92 -7.08 5.68 -18.92
N SER A 93 -6.29 5.21 -19.88
CA SER A 93 -5.80 3.82 -19.87
C SER A 93 -4.94 3.54 -18.63
N GLU A 94 -4.78 2.27 -18.27
CA GLU A 94 -3.95 1.88 -17.13
C GLU A 94 -2.50 2.37 -17.27
N GLU A 95 -1.94 2.31 -18.48
CA GLU A 95 -0.60 2.83 -18.75
C GLU A 95 -0.50 4.34 -18.50
N GLU A 96 -1.52 5.09 -18.95
CA GLU A 96 -1.59 6.54 -18.71
C GLU A 96 -1.75 6.84 -17.22
N LEU A 97 -2.56 6.07 -16.48
CA LEU A 97 -2.69 6.22 -15.03
C LEU A 97 -1.36 5.96 -14.32
N ALA A 98 -0.66 4.88 -14.68
CA ALA A 98 0.65 4.56 -14.12
C ALA A 98 1.66 5.68 -14.37
N GLN A 99 1.68 6.22 -15.59
CA GLN A 99 2.59 7.30 -15.98
C GLN A 99 2.26 8.60 -15.26
N ARG A 100 0.98 8.99 -15.17
CA ARG A 100 0.53 10.18 -14.43
C ARG A 100 0.87 10.07 -12.94
N LEU A 101 0.68 8.91 -12.32
CA LEU A 101 1.05 8.68 -10.92
C LEU A 101 2.56 8.84 -10.69
N ALA A 102 3.38 8.28 -11.58
CA ALA A 102 4.84 8.42 -11.50
C ALA A 102 5.28 9.90 -11.62
N GLN A 103 4.71 10.64 -12.57
CA GLN A 103 4.99 12.07 -12.75
C GLN A 103 4.60 12.90 -11.53
N GLN A 104 3.43 12.64 -10.93
CA GLN A 104 3.00 13.34 -9.72
C GLN A 104 3.90 13.00 -8.51
N ALA A 105 4.32 11.73 -8.38
CA ALA A 105 5.25 11.33 -7.33
C ALA A 105 6.60 12.05 -7.45
N GLU A 106 7.16 12.13 -8.67
CA GLU A 106 8.42 12.82 -8.94
C GLU A 106 8.32 14.34 -8.68
N ALA A 107 7.22 14.96 -9.14
CA ALA A 107 6.96 16.38 -8.89
C ALA A 107 6.85 16.69 -7.40
N ALA A 108 6.11 15.86 -6.65
CA ALA A 108 5.97 16.02 -5.20
C ALA A 108 7.28 15.77 -4.46
N TYR A 109 8.07 14.77 -4.88
CA TYR A 109 9.39 14.53 -4.32
C TYR A 109 10.30 15.74 -4.50
N SER A 110 10.32 16.32 -5.71
CA SER A 110 11.11 17.51 -6.02
C SER A 110 10.69 18.72 -5.18
N ALA A 111 9.38 18.93 -5.02
CA ALA A 111 8.82 20.01 -4.21
C ALA A 111 9.12 19.85 -2.71
N GLU A 112 8.93 18.65 -2.15
CA GLU A 112 9.25 18.36 -0.74
C GLU A 112 10.75 18.46 -0.49
N ARG A 113 11.58 17.99 -1.41
CA ARG A 113 13.04 18.10 -1.28
C ARG A 113 13.48 19.56 -1.26
N ALA A 114 12.88 20.41 -2.09
CA ALA A 114 13.20 21.84 -2.16
C ALA A 114 12.76 22.60 -0.89
N SER A 115 11.61 22.25 -0.32
CA SER A 115 11.10 22.89 0.91
C SER A 115 11.69 22.33 2.20
N GLY A 116 12.07 21.05 2.21
CA GLY A 116 12.57 20.31 3.38
C GLY A 116 14.09 20.30 3.56
N GLY A 117 14.83 21.18 2.87
CA GLY A 117 16.29 21.24 2.99
C GLY A 117 17.02 20.00 2.46
N GLY A 118 16.45 19.33 1.44
CA GLY A 118 17.05 18.17 0.78
C GLY A 118 16.57 16.80 1.29
N LEU A 119 15.74 16.76 2.34
CA LEU A 119 15.20 15.53 2.92
C LEU A 119 13.70 15.37 2.60
N VAL A 120 13.29 14.15 2.23
CA VAL A 120 11.88 13.80 1.99
C VAL A 120 11.42 12.85 3.09
N GLY A 121 10.34 13.21 3.78
CA GLY A 121 9.82 12.44 4.91
C GLY A 121 9.15 11.15 4.47
N ARG A 122 9.37 10.05 5.21
CA ARG A 122 8.73 8.74 4.95
C ARG A 122 7.19 8.77 5.02
N SER A 123 6.64 9.73 5.74
CA SER A 123 5.20 9.96 5.88
C SER A 123 4.70 11.17 5.07
N GLY A 124 5.54 11.77 4.23
CA GLY A 124 5.21 12.92 3.37
C GLY A 124 4.17 12.59 2.29
N ILE A 125 3.75 13.60 1.54
CA ILE A 125 2.88 13.45 0.37
C ILE A 125 3.63 12.70 -0.73
N ALA A 126 4.89 13.06 -0.98
CA ALA A 126 5.76 12.41 -1.96
C ALA A 126 5.87 10.89 -1.72
N SER A 127 6.12 10.48 -0.47
CA SER A 127 6.18 9.05 -0.10
C SER A 127 4.86 8.31 -0.33
N LYS A 128 3.72 8.98 -0.14
CA LYS A 128 2.39 8.37 -0.40
C LYS A 128 2.14 8.24 -1.90
N LEU A 129 2.46 9.27 -2.68
CA LEU A 129 2.33 9.26 -4.14
C LEU A 129 3.25 8.21 -4.78
N GLN A 130 4.50 8.11 -4.33
CA GLN A 130 5.41 7.05 -4.77
C GLN A 130 4.83 5.67 -4.48
N SER A 131 4.31 5.44 -3.27
CA SER A 131 3.70 4.16 -2.92
C SER A 131 2.44 3.86 -3.77
N ALA A 132 1.68 4.87 -4.18
CA ALA A 132 0.56 4.69 -5.10
C ALA A 132 1.05 4.29 -6.50
N ALA A 133 2.05 5.01 -7.02
CA ALA A 133 2.68 4.73 -8.32
C ALA A 133 3.27 3.31 -8.37
N ASP A 134 4.05 2.91 -7.36
CA ASP A 134 4.70 1.59 -7.32
C ASP A 134 3.69 0.45 -7.31
N LYS A 135 2.60 0.59 -6.55
CA LYS A 135 1.53 -0.42 -6.48
C LYS A 135 0.80 -0.54 -7.80
N PHE A 136 0.45 0.59 -8.41
CA PHE A 136 -0.28 0.59 -9.67
C PHE A 136 0.60 0.07 -10.81
N ALA A 137 1.88 0.47 -10.87
CA ALA A 137 2.84 -0.07 -11.83
C ALA A 137 3.02 -1.58 -11.68
N ARG A 138 3.10 -2.07 -10.44
CA ARG A 138 3.18 -3.52 -10.17
C ARG A 138 1.92 -4.26 -10.62
N MET A 139 0.74 -3.66 -10.43
CA MET A 139 -0.52 -4.23 -10.91
C MET A 139 -0.49 -4.37 -12.43
N VAL A 140 -0.20 -3.29 -13.16
CA VAL A 140 -0.10 -3.30 -14.63
C VAL A 140 0.95 -4.30 -15.13
N ALA A 141 2.05 -4.46 -14.40
CA ALA A 141 3.08 -5.44 -14.74
C ALA A 141 2.61 -6.90 -14.57
N LEU A 142 1.74 -7.20 -13.60
CA LEU A 142 1.18 -8.55 -13.40
C LEU A 142 0.28 -8.96 -14.57
N ASP A 143 -0.48 -8.03 -15.13
CA ASP A 143 -1.38 -8.32 -16.27
C ASP A 143 -0.61 -8.53 -17.59
N LYS A 144 0.61 -7.98 -17.67
CA LYS A 144 1.51 -8.11 -18.84
C LYS A 144 2.49 -9.26 -18.73
N ALA A 145 2.63 -9.87 -17.56
CA ALA A 145 3.48 -11.03 -17.41
C ALA A 145 2.91 -12.17 -18.27
N PRO A 146 3.67 -12.73 -19.23
CA PRO A 146 3.20 -13.86 -19.99
C PRO A 146 2.86 -14.99 -19.02
N THR A 147 1.71 -15.63 -19.25
CA THR A 147 1.22 -16.81 -18.51
C THR A 147 2.07 -18.05 -18.79
N ASP A 148 3.40 -17.92 -18.81
CA ASP A 148 4.31 -19.04 -18.67
C ASP A 148 4.57 -19.27 -17.18
N SER A 149 3.63 -19.97 -16.56
CA SER A 149 3.88 -20.76 -15.37
C SER A 149 3.14 -22.08 -15.52
N GLY A 150 3.59 -22.87 -16.52
CA GLY A 150 3.52 -24.31 -16.40
C GLY A 150 4.14 -24.74 -15.07
N ALA A 151 3.49 -25.70 -14.42
CA ALA A 151 4.02 -26.57 -13.38
C ALA A 151 5.34 -26.12 -12.74
N ALA A 152 5.28 -25.19 -11.78
CA ALA A 152 6.27 -25.17 -10.73
C ALA A 152 5.85 -26.26 -9.72
N ASP A 153 6.47 -27.42 -9.87
CA ASP A 153 6.54 -28.44 -8.84
C ASP A 153 6.69 -27.80 -7.45
N PRO A 154 5.99 -28.28 -6.41
CA PRO A 154 6.24 -27.84 -5.05
C PRO A 154 7.65 -28.28 -4.66
N HIS A 155 8.63 -27.36 -4.76
CA HIS A 155 9.99 -27.63 -4.29
C HIS A 155 9.93 -27.92 -2.79
N PRO A 156 10.31 -29.13 -2.33
CA PRO A 156 10.23 -29.52 -0.94
C PRO A 156 11.50 -29.03 -0.24
N ASP A 157 11.52 -27.80 0.26
CA ASP A 157 12.67 -27.29 1.04
C ASP A 157 12.28 -26.46 2.27
N PHE A 158 11.15 -26.79 2.88
CA PHE A 158 10.81 -26.37 4.25
C PHE A 158 10.76 -27.55 5.25
N ALA A 159 11.14 -28.76 4.82
CA ALA A 159 11.14 -29.97 5.66
C ALA A 159 12.52 -30.28 6.30
N ARG A 160 13.37 -29.27 6.54
CA ARG A 160 14.67 -29.43 7.24
C ARG A 160 14.96 -28.41 8.33
N GLN A 161 13.95 -27.70 8.84
CA GLN A 161 14.11 -26.84 10.01
C GLN A 161 13.04 -27.07 11.07
N VAL A 162 12.82 -28.34 11.43
CA VAL A 162 12.19 -28.72 12.72
C VAL A 162 12.89 -29.94 13.37
N VAL A 163 14.10 -30.31 12.93
CA VAL A 163 14.89 -31.37 13.57
C VAL A 163 16.27 -30.83 13.92
N ALA A 164 16.30 -29.79 14.76
CA ALA A 164 17.51 -29.29 15.41
C ALA A 164 17.15 -28.45 16.66
N VAL A 165 16.17 -28.88 17.44
CA VAL A 165 15.94 -28.40 18.82
C VAL A 165 15.57 -29.59 19.71
N GLU A 166 16.27 -30.72 19.56
CA GLU A 166 16.07 -31.88 20.45
C GLU A 166 17.31 -32.77 20.59
N ALA A 167 18.52 -32.19 20.46
CA ALA A 167 19.77 -32.92 20.60
C ALA A 167 20.90 -32.12 21.25
N ASP A 168 20.59 -31.29 22.26
CA ASP A 168 21.64 -30.60 23.03
C ASP A 168 21.27 -30.34 24.51
N ARG A 169 20.61 -31.30 25.18
CA ARG A 169 20.39 -31.28 26.64
C ARG A 169 20.45 -32.66 27.33
N HIS A 170 21.17 -33.61 26.74
CA HIS A 170 21.41 -34.90 27.40
C HIS A 170 22.89 -35.26 27.38
N GLN A 171 23.72 -34.46 28.06
CA GLN A 171 24.94 -34.91 28.72
C GLN A 171 25.54 -33.76 29.52
N GLU A 172 25.22 -33.68 30.80
CA GLU A 172 26.17 -33.31 31.86
C GLU A 172 25.50 -33.47 33.23
N GLY A 173 26.13 -34.25 34.11
CA GLY A 173 25.93 -34.08 35.55
C GLY A 173 25.08 -35.11 36.27
N THR A 174 25.46 -36.39 36.22
CA THR A 174 25.38 -37.22 37.43
C THR A 174 26.37 -36.65 38.46
N ALA A 175 25.89 -36.30 39.66
CA ALA A 175 26.51 -36.54 40.98
C ALA A 175 26.21 -35.43 42.00
N ALA A 176 25.79 -35.88 43.19
CA ALA A 176 25.86 -35.22 44.50
C ALA A 176 24.95 -33.99 44.70
N ALA A 177 24.32 -33.73 45.84
CA ALA A 177 24.16 -34.34 47.15
C ALA A 177 23.12 -33.40 47.83
N ASP A 178 22.05 -33.92 48.42
CA ASP A 178 21.91 -33.96 49.88
C ASP A 178 22.27 -32.64 50.60
N ALA A 179 21.26 -31.78 50.86
CA ALA A 179 21.23 -30.90 52.02
C ALA A 179 19.88 -30.14 52.17
N ARG A 180 19.14 -30.55 53.22
CA ARG A 180 18.50 -29.69 54.26
C ARG A 180 17.40 -28.70 53.83
N LEU A 181 16.15 -28.95 54.22
CA LEU A 181 15.52 -28.63 55.53
C LEU A 181 15.23 -27.13 55.77
N GLN A 182 13.93 -26.88 56.05
CA GLN A 182 13.32 -25.79 56.82
C GLN A 182 12.95 -24.49 56.10
N GLN A 183 11.67 -24.41 55.72
CA GLN A 183 10.92 -23.15 55.64
C GLN A 183 10.46 -22.75 57.05
N PRO A 184 10.73 -21.51 57.53
CA PRO A 184 10.04 -20.95 58.69
C PRO A 184 8.67 -20.36 58.30
N PRO A 185 7.68 -20.34 59.22
CA PRO A 185 6.33 -19.82 58.96
C PRO A 185 6.28 -18.29 58.89
N ARG A 186 5.30 -17.80 58.12
CA ARG A 186 5.01 -16.37 57.91
C ARG A 186 4.57 -15.68 59.20
N PRO A 187 5.00 -14.43 59.47
CA PRO A 187 4.37 -13.61 60.50
C PRO A 187 2.98 -13.12 60.06
N GLN A 188 2.07 -12.99 61.04
CA GLN A 188 0.79 -12.31 60.90
C GLN A 188 0.97 -10.79 60.91
#